data_AF-A0A1M4RX81-F1
#
_entry.id   AF-A0A1M4RX81-F1
#
_cell.length_a   1.000
_cell.length_b   1.000
_cell.length_c   1.000
_cell.angle_alpha   90.00
_cell.angle_beta   90.00
_cell.angle_gamma   90.00
#
_symmetry.space_group_name_H-M   'P 1'
#
loop_
_entity.id
_entity.type
_entity.pdbx_description
1 polymer ?
#
loop_
_entity_poly.entity_id
_entity_poly.type
_entity_poly.pdbx_seq_one_letter_code
_entity_poly.pdbx_strand_id
1 'polypeptide(L)'
;MPQRNSYNHAQSAVRSASAWRTSTPHGPSRRGVLLGATAAVLGGVLGGCTVGGDSTADDGASPTPTAAPVVLETEYAGASLTVQVGPAAVVDEFTVVRVMISTDITDEIDVTELFGGWGGSFGNMWSIHMLSLAKGLAFPQLGHSSYAGDYYISADDAAELYPVFAAVNSDIDRVEVFLPNVGTAIDVPVVDLGGAALTSEQVDRAVSLAEQNEWLRNNGDGPFPITSLTVAGDWSADTAVSSDPSGAVVVSMLGDRLFNDEDPDDPKAVELSGDADEVMAPLVRQLESYPSGGQLQLTGHQPFRAPYFHYTTHEGGPRAEAQAIADRLAELTDLSRWEVAVSGVEDSQERNVDYGDPDNDLLFYYNYRVEARATPEDPAERVAADVAEDELGLGTGVPVASGAEGVDIEVEGVRAHLALDEVVRVGEFLVGTVSLSAEQSLPASAFLLPDSGQCAYWNGRIGHACNLTLLMGDARRLPVAYVDHIGLNTPVTNTWGASGALVPSDWTTSIPVVWPDVGGDTVTLDLPGGPNALGQPIAARLTDIPVVDA
;
A
#
# COMPACT_ATOMS: atom_id res chain seq x y z
N MET A 1 27.84 -44.30 19.55
CA MET A 1 28.98 -43.43 19.16
C MET A 1 29.70 -44.08 18.00
N PRO A 2 30.18 -43.35 16.97
CA PRO A 2 30.15 -41.89 16.71
C PRO A 2 29.31 -41.57 15.43
N GLN A 3 29.07 -40.37 14.90
CA GLN A 3 29.46 -38.98 15.17
C GLN A 3 28.39 -38.08 14.52
N ARG A 4 27.94 -37.03 15.22
CA ARG A 4 27.06 -35.97 14.67
C ARG A 4 27.85 -35.07 13.72
N ASN A 5 27.30 -34.74 12.57
CA ASN A 5 27.74 -33.62 11.73
C ASN A 5 26.66 -32.54 11.73
N SER A 6 27.01 -31.42 12.35
CA SER A 6 26.40 -30.10 12.25
C SER A 6 26.64 -29.51 10.85
N TYR A 7 25.57 -29.09 10.16
CA TYR A 7 25.68 -28.32 8.92
C TYR A 7 25.57 -26.83 9.23
N ASN A 8 26.67 -26.12 8.99
CA ASN A 8 26.74 -24.66 8.90
C ASN A 8 26.41 -24.25 7.47
N HIS A 9 25.42 -23.36 7.28
CA HIS A 9 25.24 -22.66 6.00
C HIS A 9 26.23 -21.50 5.91
N ALA A 10 27.09 -21.55 4.90
CA ALA A 10 27.88 -20.42 4.45
C ALA A 10 28.00 -20.46 2.92
N GLN A 11 27.56 -19.35 2.31
CA GLN A 11 28.13 -18.72 1.13
C GLN A 11 28.15 -19.51 -0.19
N SER A 12 27.27 -19.10 -1.11
CA SER A 12 27.62 -19.05 -2.52
C SER A 12 27.05 -17.79 -3.15
N ALA A 13 27.76 -16.67 -2.98
CA ALA A 13 27.50 -15.42 -3.69
C ALA A 13 28.11 -15.50 -5.11
N VAL A 14 27.25 -15.31 -6.11
CA VAL A 14 27.60 -15.22 -7.52
C VAL A 14 28.41 -13.95 -7.76
N ARG A 15 29.64 -14.12 -8.23
CA ARG A 15 30.49 -13.05 -8.76
C ARG A 15 30.01 -12.69 -10.16
N SER A 16 29.71 -11.42 -10.40
CA SER A 16 29.88 -10.78 -11.71
C SER A 16 30.07 -9.27 -11.49
N ALA A 17 31.31 -8.83 -11.65
CA ALA A 17 31.70 -7.43 -11.55
C ALA A 17 31.66 -6.78 -12.94
N SER A 18 30.97 -5.64 -13.06
CA SER A 18 31.12 -4.69 -14.15
C SER A 18 31.49 -3.32 -13.56
N ALA A 19 32.73 -2.93 -13.81
CA ALA A 19 33.32 -1.69 -13.30
C ALA A 19 32.84 -0.49 -14.11
N TRP A 20 32.25 0.50 -13.43
CA TRP A 20 32.09 1.85 -13.96
C TRP A 20 32.88 2.84 -13.10
N ARG A 21 33.63 3.70 -13.78
CA ARG A 21 34.62 4.62 -13.21
C ARG A 21 33.92 5.80 -12.55
N THR A 22 34.37 6.14 -11.36
CA THR A 22 34.02 7.34 -10.62
C THR A 22 34.71 8.58 -11.20
N SER A 23 33.97 9.68 -11.29
CA SER A 23 34.52 11.03 -11.40
C SER A 23 33.90 11.90 -10.30
N THR A 24 34.72 12.29 -9.34
CA THR A 24 34.41 13.28 -8.28
C THR A 24 34.38 14.71 -8.84
N PRO A 25 33.58 15.60 -8.23
CA PRO A 25 34.20 16.77 -7.61
C PRO A 25 33.62 17.18 -6.24
N HIS A 26 34.44 17.94 -5.51
CA HIS A 26 34.27 18.42 -4.14
C HIS A 26 33.41 19.69 -4.00
N GLY A 27 32.41 19.67 -3.09
CA GLY A 27 31.94 20.70 -2.12
C GLY A 27 31.53 22.12 -2.60
N PRO A 28 30.91 22.98 -1.73
CA PRO A 28 30.60 22.82 -0.30
C PRO A 28 29.11 22.97 0.08
N SER A 29 28.81 22.51 1.30
CA SER A 29 27.49 22.56 1.95
C SER A 29 26.97 23.99 2.21
N ARG A 30 25.65 24.16 2.13
CA ARG A 30 24.92 25.30 2.67
C ARG A 30 23.72 24.82 3.49
N ARG A 31 23.71 25.21 4.76
CA ARG A 31 22.56 25.05 5.67
C ARG A 31 21.42 25.96 5.21
N GLY A 32 20.31 25.37 4.80
CA GLY A 32 19.02 26.05 4.64
C GLY A 32 18.22 25.91 5.93
N VAL A 33 17.78 27.04 6.48
CA VAL A 33 16.84 27.11 7.62
C VAL A 33 15.44 27.25 7.02
N LEU A 34 14.55 26.29 7.23
CA LEU A 34 13.13 26.44 6.88
C LEU A 34 12.48 27.44 7.86
N LEU A 35 11.88 28.49 7.30
CA LEU A 35 10.96 29.38 7.98
C LEU A 35 9.55 29.02 7.53
N GLY A 36 8.70 28.62 8.47
CA GLY A 36 7.31 28.26 8.23
C GLY A 36 6.50 29.39 7.58
N ALA A 37 5.73 29.04 6.55
CA ALA A 37 4.83 29.95 5.86
C ALA A 37 3.42 29.85 6.47
N THR A 38 2.94 30.95 7.05
CA THR A 38 1.53 31.16 7.40
C THR A 38 0.72 31.54 6.17
N ALA A 39 -0.36 30.81 5.88
CA ALA A 39 -1.32 31.12 4.82
C ALA A 39 -2.05 32.46 5.09
N ALA A 40 -2.05 33.36 4.10
CA ALA A 40 -2.79 34.61 4.12
C ALA A 40 -4.04 34.51 3.24
N VAL A 41 -5.22 34.50 3.88
CA VAL A 41 -6.52 34.60 3.21
C VAL A 41 -6.78 36.07 2.85
N LEU A 42 -6.87 36.39 1.56
CA LEU A 42 -7.35 37.69 1.06
C LEU A 42 -8.79 37.57 0.57
N GLY A 43 -9.72 38.05 1.37
CA GLY A 43 -11.13 38.25 0.98
C GLY A 43 -11.33 39.55 0.21
N GLY A 44 -11.90 39.45 -0.99
CA GLY A 44 -12.32 40.59 -1.81
C GLY A 44 -13.77 41.01 -1.54
N VAL A 45 -13.98 42.28 -1.19
CA VAL A 45 -15.28 42.91 -0.90
C VAL A 45 -15.95 43.47 -2.16
N LEU A 46 -17.29 43.37 -2.18
CA LEU A 46 -18.24 43.92 -3.15
C LEU A 46 -18.11 45.43 -3.41
N GLY A 47 -18.31 45.85 -4.66
CA GLY A 47 -18.56 47.25 -5.03
C GLY A 47 -19.24 47.37 -6.39
N GLY A 48 -20.55 47.65 -6.39
CA GLY A 48 -21.33 47.90 -7.60
C GLY A 48 -21.28 49.36 -8.08
N CYS A 49 -21.61 49.57 -9.36
CA CYS A 49 -22.22 50.79 -9.88
C CYS A 49 -22.93 50.48 -11.21
N THR A 50 -24.22 50.83 -11.29
CA THR A 50 -25.07 50.77 -12.47
C THR A 50 -24.87 52.00 -13.37
N VAL A 51 -24.71 51.81 -14.69
CA VAL A 51 -25.22 52.72 -15.73
C VAL A 51 -25.64 51.88 -16.93
N GLY A 52 -26.88 52.10 -17.41
CA GLY A 52 -27.49 51.37 -18.51
C GLY A 52 -26.99 51.78 -19.90
N GLY A 53 -27.05 50.82 -20.82
CA GLY A 53 -26.88 50.98 -22.26
C GLY A 53 -27.41 49.73 -22.96
N ASP A 54 -28.41 49.93 -23.79
CA ASP A 54 -29.10 48.94 -24.61
C ASP A 54 -28.18 48.38 -25.70
N SER A 55 -27.96 47.07 -25.71
CA SER A 55 -27.38 46.34 -26.85
C SER A 55 -27.61 44.84 -26.71
N THR A 56 -28.50 44.33 -27.57
CA THR A 56 -28.50 42.99 -28.21
C THR A 56 -28.07 41.80 -27.36
N ALA A 57 -29.05 40.94 -27.05
CA ALA A 57 -28.84 39.57 -26.57
C ALA A 57 -27.95 38.80 -27.57
N ASP A 58 -26.69 38.66 -27.20
CA ASP A 58 -25.83 37.57 -27.65
C ASP A 58 -26.07 36.42 -26.67
N ASP A 59 -26.43 35.24 -27.17
CA ASP A 59 -26.43 33.99 -26.40
C ASP A 59 -24.96 33.65 -26.06
N GLY A 60 -24.39 34.42 -25.15
CA GLY A 60 -23.12 34.14 -24.52
C GLY A 60 -23.35 32.99 -23.55
N ALA A 61 -23.05 31.77 -23.99
CA ALA A 61 -22.76 30.68 -23.07
C ALA A 61 -21.77 31.22 -22.05
N SER A 62 -22.22 31.42 -20.82
CA SER A 62 -21.31 31.73 -19.72
C SER A 62 -20.30 30.59 -19.67
N PRO A 63 -18.98 30.86 -19.65
CA PRO A 63 -18.01 29.79 -19.48
C PRO A 63 -18.38 29.07 -18.19
N THR A 64 -18.71 27.78 -18.30
CA THR A 64 -18.90 26.91 -17.15
C THR A 64 -17.64 27.06 -16.30
N PRO A 65 -17.74 27.37 -14.99
CA PRO A 65 -16.57 27.54 -14.16
C PRO A 65 -15.74 26.26 -14.22
N THR A 66 -14.52 26.35 -14.77
CA THR A 66 -13.53 25.27 -14.75
C THR A 66 -13.22 24.97 -13.29
N ALA A 67 -13.37 23.72 -12.87
CA ALA A 67 -13.00 23.35 -11.52
C ALA A 67 -11.48 23.52 -11.34
N ALA A 68 -11.04 24.03 -10.19
CA ALA A 68 -9.63 24.30 -9.94
C ALA A 68 -8.86 22.99 -9.72
N PRO A 69 -7.60 22.89 -10.19
CA PRO A 69 -6.75 21.75 -9.88
C PRO A 69 -6.35 21.75 -8.40
N VAL A 70 -6.05 20.57 -7.88
CA VAL A 70 -5.38 20.38 -6.60
C VAL A 70 -3.88 20.62 -6.80
N VAL A 71 -3.23 21.35 -5.89
CA VAL A 71 -1.80 21.70 -6.00
C VAL A 71 -1.01 20.97 -4.92
N LEU A 72 0.04 20.27 -5.33
CA LEU A 72 1.00 19.61 -4.44
C LEU A 72 2.38 20.25 -4.65
N GLU A 73 3.11 20.42 -3.56
CA GLU A 73 4.52 20.83 -3.60
C GLU A 73 5.38 19.64 -3.15
N THR A 74 6.45 19.36 -3.88
CA THR A 74 7.40 18.29 -3.54
C THR A 74 8.82 18.70 -3.89
N GLU A 75 9.80 17.98 -3.37
CA GLU A 75 11.19 18.08 -3.81
C GLU A 75 11.57 16.85 -4.63
N TYR A 76 12.22 17.07 -5.77
CA TYR A 76 12.72 16.00 -6.62
C TYR A 76 13.98 16.46 -7.35
N ALA A 77 14.99 15.60 -7.39
CA ALA A 77 16.30 15.92 -7.98
C ALA A 77 16.94 17.21 -7.43
N GLY A 78 16.72 17.51 -6.14
CA GLY A 78 17.23 18.72 -5.48
C GLY A 78 16.53 20.01 -5.88
N ALA A 79 15.36 19.92 -6.53
CA ALA A 79 14.57 21.06 -6.97
C ALA A 79 13.14 20.99 -6.41
N SER A 80 12.57 22.15 -6.12
CA SER A 80 11.16 22.27 -5.78
C SER A 80 10.30 22.12 -7.04
N LEU A 81 9.31 21.23 -6.96
CA LEU A 81 8.33 21.00 -7.99
C LEU A 81 6.93 21.39 -7.49
N THR A 82 6.20 22.12 -8.32
CA THR A 82 4.76 22.35 -8.16
C THR A 82 4.01 21.45 -9.12
N VAL A 83 3.14 20.60 -8.57
CA VAL A 83 2.33 19.61 -9.31
C VAL A 83 0.85 19.96 -9.21
N GLN A 84 0.21 20.26 -10.33
CA GLN A 84 -1.22 20.56 -10.41
C GLN A 84 -1.98 19.36 -10.97
N VAL A 85 -3.03 18.93 -10.28
CA VAL A 85 -3.77 17.70 -10.57
C VAL A 85 -5.25 17.98 -10.77
N GLY A 86 -5.76 17.53 -11.91
CA GLY A 86 -7.17 17.60 -12.28
C GLY A 86 -7.61 18.91 -12.92
N PRO A 87 -8.93 19.10 -13.11
CA PRO A 87 -10.02 18.15 -12.81
C PRO A 87 -9.90 16.79 -13.54
N ALA A 88 -10.58 15.78 -13.02
CA ALA A 88 -10.72 14.47 -13.67
C ALA A 88 -11.89 14.51 -14.66
N ALA A 89 -11.62 14.33 -15.96
CA ALA A 89 -12.59 14.43 -17.03
C ALA A 89 -13.15 13.05 -17.41
N VAL A 90 -14.45 12.84 -17.28
CA VAL A 90 -15.10 11.63 -17.79
C VAL A 90 -15.35 11.78 -19.29
N VAL A 91 -14.86 10.82 -20.08
CA VAL A 91 -14.99 10.79 -21.54
C VAL A 91 -15.28 9.35 -21.97
N ASP A 92 -16.51 9.10 -22.43
CA ASP A 92 -16.99 7.78 -22.81
C ASP A 92 -16.73 6.72 -21.71
N GLU A 93 -15.87 5.73 -21.96
CA GLU A 93 -15.50 4.67 -21.02
C GLU A 93 -14.25 4.97 -20.20
N PHE A 94 -13.71 6.19 -20.31
CA PHE A 94 -12.48 6.62 -19.66
C PHE A 94 -12.67 7.79 -18.70
N THR A 95 -11.72 7.94 -17.80
CA THR A 95 -11.48 9.18 -17.04
C THR A 95 -10.05 9.65 -17.31
N VAL A 96 -9.90 10.91 -17.73
CA VAL A 96 -8.61 11.52 -18.05
C VAL A 96 -8.33 12.62 -17.04
N VAL A 97 -7.22 12.53 -16.32
CA VAL A 97 -6.80 13.56 -15.37
C VAL A 97 -5.68 14.38 -16.00
N ARG A 98 -5.69 15.70 -15.86
CA ARG A 98 -4.53 16.53 -16.23
C ARG A 98 -3.55 16.58 -15.07
N VAL A 99 -2.26 16.32 -15.32
CA VAL A 99 -1.19 16.53 -14.34
C VAL A 99 -0.15 17.46 -14.96
N MET A 100 0.02 18.64 -14.37
CA MET A 100 1.05 19.60 -14.77
C MET A 100 2.17 19.61 -13.74
N ILE A 101 3.41 19.54 -14.19
CA ILE A 101 4.60 19.52 -13.34
C ILE A 101 5.48 20.68 -13.77
N SER A 102 5.78 21.56 -12.83
CA SER A 102 6.59 22.76 -13.07
C SER A 102 7.63 22.94 -11.98
N THR A 103 8.68 23.68 -12.30
CA THR A 103 9.73 24.08 -11.37
C THR A 103 10.07 25.55 -11.59
N ASP A 104 10.74 26.19 -10.64
CA ASP A 104 11.23 27.56 -10.77
C ASP A 104 12.71 27.63 -11.21
N ILE A 105 13.38 26.49 -11.34
CA ILE A 105 14.78 26.44 -11.74
C ILE A 105 14.95 26.49 -13.26
N THR A 106 15.98 27.20 -13.72
CA THR A 106 16.24 27.36 -15.17
C THR A 106 16.94 26.18 -15.80
N ASP A 107 17.64 25.37 -15.00
CA ASP A 107 18.32 24.17 -15.48
C ASP A 107 17.30 23.05 -15.70
N GLU A 108 17.56 22.17 -16.67
CA GLU A 108 16.67 21.05 -16.99
C GLU A 108 16.71 19.97 -15.90
N ILE A 109 15.53 19.54 -15.45
CA ILE A 109 15.34 18.40 -14.54
C ILE A 109 14.76 17.23 -15.30
N ASP A 110 15.42 16.07 -15.25
CA ASP A 110 14.90 14.82 -15.79
C ASP A 110 13.83 14.22 -14.85
N VAL A 111 12.57 14.25 -15.27
CA VAL A 111 11.41 13.70 -14.54
C VAL A 111 11.00 12.31 -15.03
N THR A 112 11.83 11.65 -15.83
CA THR A 112 11.55 10.33 -16.40
C THR A 112 11.25 9.26 -15.36
N GLU A 113 11.90 9.32 -14.20
CA GLU A 113 11.75 8.36 -13.09
C GLU A 113 10.80 8.85 -11.99
N LEU A 114 10.18 10.03 -12.13
CA LEU A 114 9.39 10.65 -11.07
C LEU A 114 8.30 9.73 -10.53
N PHE A 115 7.65 8.92 -11.38
CA PHE A 115 6.59 8.00 -10.96
C PHE A 115 7.03 6.52 -10.86
N GLY A 116 8.32 6.25 -10.72
CA GLY A 116 8.80 4.92 -10.29
C GLY A 116 8.52 3.77 -11.27
N GLY A 117 8.57 4.01 -12.58
CA GLY A 117 8.24 3.00 -13.60
C GLY A 117 9.05 1.69 -13.49
N TRP A 118 8.36 0.56 -13.41
CA TRP A 118 8.96 -0.79 -13.37
C TRP A 118 9.25 -1.32 -14.79
N GLY A 119 10.24 -2.22 -14.93
CA GLY A 119 10.47 -2.95 -16.18
C GLY A 119 11.34 -2.27 -17.25
N GLY A 120 12.16 -1.28 -16.89
CA GLY A 120 13.12 -0.65 -17.82
C GLY A 120 12.50 0.24 -18.90
N SER A 121 11.18 0.45 -18.86
CA SER A 121 10.46 1.40 -19.71
C SER A 121 10.32 2.73 -18.97
N PHE A 122 11.42 3.48 -18.98
CA PHE A 122 11.53 4.85 -18.51
C PHE A 122 10.38 5.73 -19.03
N GLY A 123 9.76 6.54 -18.16
CA GLY A 123 8.68 7.47 -18.54
C GLY A 123 7.27 6.91 -18.59
N ASN A 124 7.03 5.70 -18.06
CA ASN A 124 5.66 5.17 -17.93
C ASN A 124 4.97 5.64 -16.64
N MET A 125 3.64 5.73 -16.70
CA MET A 125 2.79 6.29 -15.64
C MET A 125 2.00 5.22 -14.88
N TRP A 126 2.42 3.96 -14.98
CA TRP A 126 1.69 2.81 -14.45
C TRP A 126 1.49 2.84 -12.94
N SER A 127 2.39 3.50 -12.23
CA SER A 127 2.32 3.61 -10.78
C SER A 127 1.44 4.77 -10.31
N ILE A 128 0.90 5.59 -11.22
CA ILE A 128 -0.14 6.56 -10.88
C ILE A 128 -1.45 5.80 -10.71
N HIS A 129 -2.15 6.07 -9.62
CA HIS A 129 -3.46 5.48 -9.37
C HIS A 129 -4.48 6.59 -9.17
N MET A 130 -5.68 6.40 -9.71
CA MET A 130 -6.84 7.15 -9.28
C MET A 130 -7.59 6.30 -8.27
N LEU A 131 -8.01 6.88 -7.16
CA LEU A 131 -8.73 6.20 -6.10
C LEU A 131 -10.07 6.92 -5.90
N SER A 132 -11.07 6.15 -5.51
CA SER A 132 -12.29 6.69 -4.91
C SER A 132 -12.35 6.10 -3.51
N LEU A 133 -11.62 6.70 -2.57
CA LEU A 133 -11.53 6.21 -1.20
C LEU A 133 -12.91 6.17 -0.53
N ALA A 134 -13.78 7.15 -0.81
CA ALA A 134 -15.16 7.16 -0.33
C ALA A 134 -16.01 5.94 -0.79
N LYS A 135 -15.57 5.22 -1.82
CA LYS A 135 -16.21 3.99 -2.34
C LYS A 135 -15.34 2.75 -2.17
N GLY A 136 -14.13 2.88 -1.63
CA GLY A 136 -13.16 1.80 -1.54
C GLY A 136 -12.75 1.23 -2.90
N LEU A 137 -12.52 2.08 -3.90
CA LEU A 137 -12.16 1.65 -5.27
C LEU A 137 -10.81 2.21 -5.71
N ALA A 138 -10.03 1.38 -6.40
CA ALA A 138 -8.80 1.75 -7.08
C ALA A 138 -8.95 1.60 -8.60
N PHE A 139 -8.45 2.58 -9.33
CA PHE A 139 -8.42 2.64 -10.79
C PHE A 139 -6.96 2.72 -11.24
N PRO A 140 -6.37 1.60 -11.69
CA PRO A 140 -5.02 1.58 -12.24
C PRO A 140 -4.96 2.34 -13.56
N GLN A 141 -3.80 2.92 -13.85
CA GLN A 141 -3.61 3.65 -15.09
C GLN A 141 -3.54 2.69 -16.30
N LEU A 142 -4.27 3.02 -17.38
CA LEU A 142 -4.48 2.16 -18.55
C LEU A 142 -3.46 2.30 -19.73
N GLY A 143 -2.66 3.35 -19.77
CA GLY A 143 -1.70 3.68 -20.83
C GLY A 143 -0.22 3.53 -20.45
N HIS A 144 0.61 3.10 -21.40
CA HIS A 144 2.09 3.02 -21.20
C HIS A 144 2.73 4.40 -21.12
N SER A 145 2.19 5.37 -21.85
CA SER A 145 2.63 6.77 -21.85
C SER A 145 1.42 7.60 -22.28
N SER A 146 1.16 8.70 -21.57
CA SER A 146 0.23 9.73 -22.06
C SER A 146 0.99 10.97 -22.53
N TYR A 147 2.31 10.82 -22.71
CA TYR A 147 3.19 11.96 -22.76
C TYR A 147 3.13 12.70 -24.10
N ALA A 148 3.12 14.03 -24.00
CA ALA A 148 3.04 14.94 -25.14
C ALA A 148 4.28 15.83 -25.29
N GLY A 149 5.40 15.57 -24.59
CA GLY A 149 6.61 16.43 -24.60
C GLY A 149 7.96 15.69 -24.45
N ASP A 150 8.97 16.38 -23.89
CA ASP A 150 10.31 15.87 -23.51
C ASP A 150 10.40 15.64 -21.99
N TYR A 151 11.00 14.55 -21.48
CA TYR A 151 10.99 14.23 -20.02
C TYR A 151 11.82 15.18 -19.13
N TYR A 152 12.09 16.37 -19.63
CA TYR A 152 12.83 17.41 -18.96
C TYR A 152 11.90 18.58 -18.68
N ILE A 153 12.01 19.16 -17.49
CA ILE A 153 11.30 20.38 -17.13
C ILE A 153 12.28 21.48 -16.74
N SER A 154 11.88 22.72 -16.93
CA SER A 154 12.58 23.92 -16.47
C SER A 154 11.57 25.03 -16.15
N ALA A 155 12.04 26.18 -15.68
CA ALA A 155 11.20 27.34 -15.37
C ALA A 155 10.35 27.82 -16.55
N ASP A 156 10.84 27.62 -17.78
CA ASP A 156 10.16 28.05 -19.00
C ASP A 156 9.44 26.91 -19.73
N ASP A 157 9.59 25.66 -19.26
CA ASP A 157 9.05 24.46 -19.92
C ASP A 157 8.54 23.44 -18.90
N ALA A 158 7.22 23.43 -18.69
CA ALA A 158 6.54 22.52 -17.78
C ALA A 158 6.12 21.23 -18.50
N ALA A 159 6.13 20.11 -17.78
CA ALA A 159 5.60 18.86 -18.30
C ALA A 159 4.09 18.78 -18.07
N GLU A 160 3.37 18.27 -19.07
CA GLU A 160 1.95 17.94 -18.96
C GLU A 160 1.71 16.47 -19.28
N LEU A 161 0.99 15.80 -18.37
CA LEU A 161 0.61 14.39 -18.46
C LEU A 161 -0.90 14.26 -18.42
N TYR A 162 -1.39 13.18 -19.01
CA TYR A 162 -2.81 12.88 -19.14
C TYR A 162 -3.10 11.43 -18.72
N PRO A 163 -2.88 11.04 -17.44
CA PRO A 163 -3.21 9.68 -17.01
C PRO A 163 -4.68 9.36 -17.29
N VAL A 164 -4.87 8.23 -17.96
CA VAL A 164 -6.17 7.63 -18.33
C VAL A 164 -6.52 6.46 -17.43
N PHE A 165 -7.75 6.41 -16.97
CA PHE A 165 -8.32 5.39 -16.11
C PHE A 165 -9.64 4.90 -16.70
N ALA A 166 -10.18 3.78 -16.20
CA ALA A 166 -11.56 3.42 -16.47
C ALA A 166 -12.51 4.52 -15.96
N ALA A 167 -13.63 4.72 -16.64
CA ALA A 167 -14.63 5.70 -16.24
C ALA A 167 -15.12 5.45 -14.81
N VAL A 168 -15.14 6.52 -14.02
CA VAL A 168 -15.80 6.48 -12.71
C VAL A 168 -17.32 6.38 -12.89
N ASN A 169 -17.98 5.75 -11.91
CA ASN A 169 -19.44 5.71 -11.88
C ASN A 169 -20.03 7.11 -11.66
N SER A 170 -21.25 7.34 -12.13
CA SER A 170 -21.91 8.65 -12.04
C SER A 170 -22.19 9.15 -10.61
N ASP A 171 -22.06 8.29 -9.61
CA ASP A 171 -22.20 8.62 -8.18
C ASP A 171 -20.85 8.95 -7.50
N ILE A 172 -19.78 9.08 -8.28
CA ILE A 172 -18.45 9.52 -7.86
C ILE A 172 -18.20 10.91 -8.48
N ASP A 173 -18.24 11.95 -7.64
CA ASP A 173 -17.99 13.34 -8.04
C ASP A 173 -16.61 13.86 -7.59
N ARG A 174 -15.91 13.09 -6.76
CA ARG A 174 -14.57 13.36 -6.22
C ARG A 174 -13.73 12.11 -6.20
N VAL A 175 -12.44 12.27 -6.51
CA VAL A 175 -11.44 11.20 -6.52
C VAL A 175 -10.14 11.68 -5.89
N GLU A 176 -9.31 10.74 -5.48
CA GLU A 176 -7.92 10.97 -5.11
C GLU A 176 -7.01 10.53 -6.26
N VAL A 177 -5.89 11.23 -6.45
CA VAL A 177 -4.88 10.85 -7.45
C VAL A 177 -3.55 10.66 -6.75
N PHE A 178 -3.14 9.39 -6.65
CA PHE A 178 -1.91 8.94 -6.03
C PHE A 178 -0.73 9.07 -7.00
N LEU A 179 0.28 9.85 -6.63
CA LEU A 179 1.44 10.18 -7.46
C LEU A 179 2.73 9.80 -6.72
N PRO A 180 3.42 8.71 -7.11
CA PRO A 180 4.69 8.33 -6.49
C PRO A 180 5.71 9.47 -6.51
N ASN A 181 6.55 9.53 -5.46
CA ASN A 181 7.56 10.57 -5.21
C ASN A 181 7.03 12.02 -5.12
N VAL A 182 5.70 12.19 -5.13
CA VAL A 182 5.03 13.50 -5.02
C VAL A 182 4.12 13.53 -3.80
N GLY A 183 3.09 12.69 -3.77
CA GLY A 183 2.01 12.80 -2.79
C GLY A 183 0.69 12.24 -3.33
N THR A 184 -0.41 12.50 -2.62
CA THR A 184 -1.76 12.18 -3.11
C THR A 184 -2.57 13.47 -3.20
N ALA A 185 -3.09 13.77 -4.39
CA ALA A 185 -4.03 14.88 -4.56
C ALA A 185 -5.41 14.43 -4.09
N ILE A 186 -5.90 15.03 -3.00
CA ILE A 186 -7.18 14.70 -2.36
C ILE A 186 -8.28 15.64 -2.88
N ASP A 187 -9.51 15.14 -2.99
CA ASP A 187 -10.70 15.90 -3.42
C ASP A 187 -10.61 16.43 -4.87
N VAL A 188 -9.95 15.71 -5.78
CA VAL A 188 -9.89 16.08 -7.19
C VAL A 188 -11.30 16.01 -7.79
N PRO A 189 -11.82 17.11 -8.36
CA PRO A 189 -13.18 17.15 -8.90
C PRO A 189 -13.33 16.30 -10.16
N VAL A 190 -14.39 15.50 -10.22
CA VAL A 190 -14.82 14.77 -11.42
C VAL A 190 -15.80 15.63 -12.20
N VAL A 191 -15.54 15.83 -13.49
CA VAL A 191 -16.33 16.70 -14.38
C VAL A 191 -16.49 16.06 -15.75
N ASP A 192 -17.48 16.53 -16.51
CA ASP A 192 -17.54 16.27 -17.95
C ASP A 192 -16.40 17.00 -18.68
N LEU A 193 -16.04 16.56 -19.89
CA LEU A 193 -14.95 17.14 -20.70
C LEU A 193 -14.97 18.69 -20.78
N GLY A 194 -16.15 19.29 -20.95
CA GLY A 194 -16.29 20.74 -21.03
C GLY A 194 -15.89 21.50 -19.76
N GLY A 195 -15.79 20.81 -18.61
CA GLY A 195 -15.38 21.37 -17.32
C GLY A 195 -13.90 21.17 -16.97
N ALA A 196 -13.16 20.32 -17.70
CA ALA A 196 -11.81 19.89 -17.33
C ALA A 196 -10.66 20.75 -17.88
N ALA A 197 -10.95 21.81 -18.65
CA ALA A 197 -9.96 22.58 -19.41
C ALA A 197 -9.03 21.71 -20.29
N LEU A 198 -9.54 20.56 -20.73
CA LEU A 198 -8.90 19.68 -21.69
C LEU A 198 -9.45 19.93 -23.09
N THR A 199 -8.60 19.89 -24.11
CA THR A 199 -9.01 19.89 -25.51
C THR A 199 -9.34 18.46 -25.95
N SER A 200 -10.26 18.30 -26.92
CA SER A 200 -10.56 17.00 -27.51
C SER A 200 -9.32 16.31 -28.09
N GLU A 201 -8.37 17.07 -28.65
CA GLU A 201 -7.12 16.50 -29.18
C GLU A 201 -6.22 15.89 -28.09
N GLN A 202 -6.09 16.54 -26.93
CA GLN A 202 -5.35 16.00 -25.79
C GLN A 202 -5.98 14.70 -25.29
N VAL A 203 -7.31 14.67 -25.18
CA VAL A 203 -8.08 13.50 -24.77
C VAL A 203 -7.96 12.37 -25.78
N ASP A 204 -8.22 12.63 -27.06
CA ASP A 204 -8.15 11.63 -28.13
C ASP A 204 -6.77 10.97 -28.17
N ARG A 205 -5.71 11.76 -27.99
CA ARG A 205 -4.34 11.26 -27.93
C ARG A 205 -4.12 10.36 -26.71
N ALA A 206 -4.50 10.81 -25.53
CA ALA A 206 -4.32 10.06 -24.29
C ALA A 206 -5.09 8.73 -24.32
N VAL A 207 -6.37 8.78 -24.72
CA VAL A 207 -7.24 7.61 -24.86
C VAL A 207 -6.69 6.64 -25.89
N SER A 208 -6.26 7.11 -27.06
CA SER A 208 -5.67 6.25 -28.09
C SER A 208 -4.45 5.47 -27.59
N LEU A 209 -3.65 6.03 -26.68
CA LEU A 209 -2.48 5.36 -26.09
C LEU A 209 -2.89 4.32 -25.04
N ALA A 210 -3.96 4.58 -24.29
CA ALA A 210 -4.56 3.58 -23.40
C ALA A 210 -5.15 2.40 -24.20
N GLU A 211 -5.89 2.67 -25.27
CA GLU A 211 -6.53 1.63 -26.11
C GLU A 211 -5.53 0.69 -26.81
N GLN A 212 -4.31 1.16 -27.07
CA GLN A 212 -3.21 0.37 -27.65
C GLN A 212 -2.63 -0.65 -26.66
N ASN A 213 -2.93 -0.54 -25.37
CA ASN A 213 -2.45 -1.47 -24.36
C ASN A 213 -3.31 -2.74 -24.33
N GLU A 214 -3.13 -3.60 -25.34
CA GLU A 214 -3.88 -4.86 -25.48
C GLU A 214 -3.78 -5.76 -24.23
N TRP A 215 -2.69 -5.66 -23.47
CA TRP A 215 -2.51 -6.47 -22.28
C TRP A 215 -3.48 -6.08 -21.16
N LEU A 216 -3.64 -4.79 -20.83
CA LEU A 216 -4.61 -4.37 -19.81
C LEU A 216 -6.05 -4.66 -20.28
N ARG A 217 -6.37 -4.36 -21.54
CA ARG A 217 -7.69 -4.63 -22.11
C ARG A 217 -8.13 -6.09 -22.03
N ASN A 218 -7.18 -7.02 -22.10
CA ASN A 218 -7.45 -8.45 -22.02
C ASN A 218 -7.52 -8.97 -20.57
N ASN A 219 -7.02 -8.21 -19.59
CA ASN A 219 -6.93 -8.64 -18.18
C ASN A 219 -7.78 -7.79 -17.23
N GLY A 220 -8.45 -6.74 -17.73
CA GLY A 220 -9.43 -5.93 -17.00
C GLY A 220 -8.92 -4.54 -16.63
N ASP A 221 -9.77 -3.53 -16.82
CA ASP A 221 -9.41 -2.11 -16.70
C ASP A 221 -9.76 -1.51 -15.32
N GLY A 222 -10.21 -2.34 -14.37
CA GLY A 222 -10.76 -1.90 -13.08
C GLY A 222 -12.21 -1.38 -13.19
N PRO A 223 -12.75 -0.73 -12.14
CA PRO A 223 -12.11 -0.52 -10.83
C PRO A 223 -11.94 -1.82 -10.04
N PHE A 224 -10.98 -1.80 -9.12
CA PHE A 224 -10.70 -2.89 -8.19
C PHE A 224 -11.10 -2.48 -6.76
N PRO A 225 -11.76 -3.35 -5.98
CA PRO A 225 -12.01 -3.09 -4.57
C PRO A 225 -10.71 -2.94 -3.79
N ILE A 226 -10.62 -1.89 -2.99
CA ILE A 226 -9.56 -1.70 -2.01
C ILE A 226 -9.85 -2.60 -0.82
N THR A 227 -8.82 -3.31 -0.37
CA THR A 227 -8.85 -4.21 0.78
C THR A 227 -7.92 -3.69 1.86
N SER A 228 -8.27 -3.99 3.11
CA SER A 228 -7.47 -3.68 4.28
C SER A 228 -7.10 -4.94 5.04
N LEU A 229 -5.94 -4.93 5.68
CA LEU A 229 -5.42 -6.06 6.42
C LEU A 229 -4.90 -5.63 7.79
N THR A 230 -5.30 -6.37 8.80
CA THR A 230 -4.71 -6.29 10.15
C THR A 230 -3.90 -7.54 10.38
N VAL A 231 -2.66 -7.41 10.84
CA VAL A 231 -1.75 -8.52 11.04
C VAL A 231 -1.26 -8.51 12.49
N ALA A 232 -1.20 -9.69 13.10
CA ALA A 232 -0.63 -9.87 14.44
C ALA A 232 0.83 -9.40 14.47
N GLY A 233 1.28 -8.90 15.62
CA GLY A 233 2.62 -8.34 15.76
C GLY A 233 3.77 -9.30 15.41
N ASP A 234 3.54 -10.61 15.54
CA ASP A 234 4.46 -11.69 15.22
C ASP A 234 4.23 -12.33 13.84
N TRP A 235 3.31 -11.79 13.03
CA TRP A 235 2.95 -12.28 11.69
C TRP A 235 2.27 -13.65 11.65
N SER A 236 1.84 -14.19 12.81
CA SER A 236 1.22 -15.52 12.90
C SER A 236 -0.24 -15.58 12.44
N ALA A 237 -0.91 -14.43 12.38
CA ALA A 237 -2.29 -14.34 11.94
C ALA A 237 -2.59 -13.01 11.27
N ASP A 238 -3.56 -13.01 10.37
CA ASP A 238 -4.12 -11.80 9.77
C ASP A 238 -5.64 -11.83 9.70
N THR A 239 -6.23 -10.64 9.67
CA THR A 239 -7.67 -10.41 9.63
C THR A 239 -8.00 -9.47 8.48
N ALA A 240 -8.80 -9.96 7.53
CA ALA A 240 -9.39 -9.19 6.46
C ALA A 240 -10.90 -9.06 6.69
N VAL A 241 -11.45 -7.87 6.44
CA VAL A 241 -12.90 -7.63 6.47
C VAL A 241 -13.38 -7.50 5.03
N SER A 242 -14.41 -8.25 4.66
CA SER A 242 -15.02 -8.15 3.35
C SER A 242 -15.67 -6.78 3.17
N SER A 243 -15.45 -6.18 1.99
CA SER A 243 -16.13 -4.97 1.55
C SER A 243 -17.54 -5.24 1.02
N ASP A 244 -17.95 -6.51 0.92
CA ASP A 244 -19.31 -6.86 0.54
C ASP A 244 -20.30 -6.66 1.72
N PRO A 245 -21.62 -6.50 1.44
CA PRO A 245 -22.61 -6.19 2.49
C PRO A 245 -22.79 -7.26 3.57
N SER A 246 -22.22 -8.45 3.42
CA SER A 246 -22.24 -9.49 4.46
C SER A 246 -21.38 -9.16 5.66
N GLY A 247 -20.44 -8.21 5.55
CA GLY A 247 -19.51 -7.85 6.61
C GLY A 247 -18.68 -9.03 7.12
N ALA A 248 -18.48 -10.05 6.27
CA ALA A 248 -17.74 -11.24 6.64
C ALA A 248 -16.30 -10.88 7.03
N VAL A 249 -15.80 -11.51 8.09
CA VAL A 249 -14.44 -11.38 8.57
C VAL A 249 -13.70 -12.68 8.30
N VAL A 250 -12.53 -12.59 7.69
CA VAL A 250 -11.64 -13.73 7.43
C VAL A 250 -10.42 -13.58 8.30
N VAL A 251 -10.19 -14.53 9.20
CA VAL A 251 -8.97 -14.63 10.00
C VAL A 251 -8.15 -15.80 9.48
N SER A 252 -6.94 -15.53 9.01
CA SER A 252 -5.99 -16.56 8.58
C SER A 252 -4.94 -16.73 9.67
N MET A 253 -4.65 -17.97 10.06
CA MET A 253 -3.73 -18.32 11.14
C MET A 253 -2.71 -19.34 10.63
N LEU A 254 -1.43 -19.09 10.82
CA LEU A 254 -0.36 -19.94 10.30
C LEU A 254 -0.29 -21.28 11.04
N GLY A 255 -0.24 -22.37 10.28
CA GLY A 255 -0.28 -23.73 10.80
C GLY A 255 0.96 -24.11 11.61
N ASP A 256 2.14 -23.61 11.22
CA ASP A 256 3.42 -23.83 11.93
C ASP A 256 3.43 -23.20 13.33
N ARG A 257 2.63 -22.14 13.54
CA ARG A 257 2.44 -21.52 14.85
C ARG A 257 1.31 -22.17 15.65
N LEU A 258 0.30 -22.72 14.97
CA LEU A 258 -0.85 -23.38 15.62
C LEU A 258 -0.55 -24.79 16.12
N PHE A 259 0.29 -25.56 15.43
CA PHE A 259 0.50 -26.98 15.67
C PHE A 259 1.96 -27.28 16.00
N ASN A 260 2.21 -28.36 16.76
CA ASN A 260 3.58 -28.82 16.99
C ASN A 260 4.17 -29.42 15.70
N ASP A 261 5.47 -29.23 15.47
CA ASP A 261 6.18 -29.90 14.39
C ASP A 261 6.16 -31.43 14.57
N GLU A 262 5.58 -32.14 13.61
CA GLU A 262 5.58 -33.60 13.55
C GLU A 262 6.55 -34.16 12.50
N ASP A 263 6.99 -35.39 12.74
CA ASP A 263 7.78 -36.15 11.77
C ASP A 263 6.90 -36.49 10.56
N PRO A 264 7.22 -35.99 9.35
CA PRO A 264 6.43 -36.23 8.16
C PRO A 264 6.37 -37.70 7.73
N ASP A 265 7.29 -38.53 8.22
CA ASP A 265 7.32 -39.97 7.97
C ASP A 265 6.56 -40.80 9.03
N ASP A 266 6.09 -40.19 10.12
CA ASP A 266 5.30 -40.82 11.21
C ASP A 266 4.19 -39.87 11.72
N PRO A 267 3.15 -39.59 10.88
CA PRO A 267 2.10 -38.63 11.22
C PRO A 267 1.30 -39.08 12.44
N LYS A 268 1.13 -38.19 13.43
CA LYS A 268 0.34 -38.39 14.64
C LYS A 268 -0.95 -37.57 14.64
N ALA A 269 -1.81 -37.82 15.62
CA ALA A 269 -2.94 -36.96 15.92
C ALA A 269 -2.49 -35.50 16.09
N VAL A 270 -3.37 -34.57 15.71
CA VAL A 270 -3.12 -33.12 15.82
C VAL A 270 -2.87 -32.74 17.27
N GLU A 271 -1.71 -32.14 17.54
CA GLU A 271 -1.39 -31.52 18.83
C GLU A 271 -1.17 -30.02 18.64
N LEU A 272 -1.90 -29.21 19.41
CA LEU A 272 -1.73 -27.76 19.39
C LEU A 272 -0.39 -27.36 20.02
N SER A 273 0.20 -26.30 19.50
CA SER A 273 1.41 -25.70 20.05
C SER A 273 1.10 -24.97 21.37
N GLY A 274 2.16 -24.61 22.10
CA GLY A 274 2.03 -23.73 23.28
C GLY A 274 1.56 -22.31 22.96
N ASP A 275 1.70 -21.88 21.70
CA ASP A 275 1.40 -20.53 21.23
C ASP A 275 -0.01 -20.43 20.59
N ALA A 276 -0.71 -21.55 20.41
CA ALA A 276 -1.94 -21.63 19.64
C ALA A 276 -3.03 -20.65 20.11
N ASP A 277 -3.20 -20.47 21.42
CA ASP A 277 -4.18 -19.52 21.98
C ASP A 277 -3.87 -18.07 21.59
N GLU A 278 -2.60 -17.68 21.55
CA GLU A 278 -2.16 -16.35 21.14
C GLU A 278 -2.43 -16.12 19.66
N VAL A 279 -2.14 -17.11 18.82
CA VAL A 279 -2.43 -17.08 17.38
C VAL A 279 -3.95 -16.99 17.11
N MET A 280 -4.79 -17.63 17.93
CA MET A 280 -6.25 -17.58 17.83
C MET A 280 -6.89 -16.32 18.43
N ALA A 281 -6.15 -15.51 19.20
CA ALA A 281 -6.69 -14.35 19.90
C ALA A 281 -7.39 -13.33 18.96
N PRO A 282 -6.89 -13.03 17.74
CA PRO A 282 -7.62 -12.19 16.80
C PRO A 282 -8.99 -12.75 16.43
N LEU A 283 -9.11 -14.07 16.20
CA LEU A 283 -10.38 -14.71 15.88
C LEU A 283 -11.38 -14.60 17.04
N VAL A 284 -10.92 -14.86 18.27
CA VAL A 284 -11.75 -14.70 19.48
C VAL A 284 -12.32 -13.28 19.55
N ARG A 285 -11.46 -12.25 19.42
CA ARG A 285 -11.88 -10.84 19.43
C ARG A 285 -12.90 -10.52 18.34
N GLN A 286 -12.71 -11.03 17.12
CA GLN A 286 -13.67 -10.80 16.04
C GLN A 286 -15.02 -11.46 16.34
N LEU A 287 -15.06 -12.69 16.85
CA LEU A 287 -16.32 -13.37 17.18
C LEU A 287 -17.08 -12.66 18.30
N GLU A 288 -16.38 -12.16 19.32
CA GLU A 288 -16.97 -11.41 20.43
C GLU A 288 -17.53 -10.04 20.02
N SER A 289 -17.01 -9.46 18.93
CA SER A 289 -17.52 -8.19 18.38
C SER A 289 -18.92 -8.29 17.77
N TYR A 290 -19.44 -9.51 17.54
CA TYR A 290 -20.77 -9.78 16.98
C TYR A 290 -21.62 -10.62 17.95
N PRO A 291 -22.28 -9.97 18.94
CA PRO A 291 -23.02 -10.67 19.99
C PRO A 291 -24.22 -11.50 19.50
N SER A 292 -24.79 -11.23 18.32
CA SER A 292 -25.84 -12.08 17.75
C SER A 292 -25.29 -13.36 17.13
N GLY A 293 -23.98 -13.45 16.89
CA GLY A 293 -23.34 -14.59 16.27
C GLY A 293 -23.55 -14.61 14.76
N GLY A 294 -23.60 -15.81 14.18
CA GLY A 294 -23.70 -15.99 12.74
C GLY A 294 -23.17 -17.34 12.27
N GLN A 295 -22.51 -17.37 11.11
CA GLN A 295 -21.88 -18.58 10.58
C GLN A 295 -20.38 -18.50 10.73
N LEU A 296 -19.75 -19.57 11.20
CA LEU A 296 -18.29 -19.69 11.31
C LEU A 296 -17.82 -20.89 10.50
N GLN A 297 -17.11 -20.65 9.40
CA GLN A 297 -16.46 -21.70 8.62
C GLN A 297 -14.97 -21.73 8.94
N LEU A 298 -14.49 -22.86 9.47
CA LEU A 298 -13.07 -23.15 9.65
C LEU A 298 -12.58 -24.08 8.55
N THR A 299 -11.50 -23.72 7.88
CA THR A 299 -10.92 -24.48 6.78
C THR A 299 -9.42 -24.64 6.99
N GLY A 300 -8.95 -25.89 7.10
CA GLY A 300 -7.52 -26.16 7.11
C GLY A 300 -7.00 -26.20 5.68
N HIS A 301 -5.81 -25.65 5.47
CA HIS A 301 -5.13 -25.62 4.18
C HIS A 301 -3.74 -26.22 4.35
N GLN A 302 -3.45 -27.22 3.54
CA GLN A 302 -2.09 -27.73 3.36
C GLN A 302 -1.62 -27.39 1.93
N PRO A 303 -0.40 -26.87 1.77
CA PRO A 303 0.16 -26.53 0.46
C PRO A 303 0.53 -27.78 -0.33
N PHE A 304 0.79 -27.58 -1.62
CA PHE A 304 1.21 -28.65 -2.51
C PHE A 304 2.48 -29.34 -2.01
N ARG A 305 2.41 -30.67 -1.82
CA ARG A 305 3.57 -31.48 -1.45
C ARG A 305 4.41 -31.82 -2.67
N ALA A 306 5.44 -31.01 -2.92
CA ALA A 306 6.48 -31.42 -3.87
C ALA A 306 7.25 -32.66 -3.33
N PRO A 307 7.56 -33.66 -4.17
CA PRO A 307 8.10 -34.97 -3.76
C PRO A 307 9.49 -34.94 -3.10
N TYR A 308 10.13 -33.77 -3.02
CA TYR A 308 11.44 -33.56 -2.42
C TYR A 308 11.40 -32.85 -1.07
N PHE A 309 10.22 -32.38 -0.64
CA PHE A 309 10.06 -31.68 0.62
C PHE A 309 9.23 -32.52 1.60
N HIS A 310 9.84 -32.81 2.74
CA HIS A 310 9.27 -33.57 3.84
C HIS A 310 8.56 -32.60 4.79
N TYR A 311 7.32 -32.24 4.44
CA TYR A 311 6.53 -31.32 5.25
C TYR A 311 5.60 -32.05 6.21
N THR A 312 5.45 -31.49 7.42
CA THR A 312 4.64 -32.02 8.51
C THR A 312 3.22 -32.33 8.05
N THR A 313 2.71 -33.51 8.40
CA THR A 313 1.31 -33.88 8.22
C THR A 313 0.78 -34.51 9.48
N HIS A 314 -0.42 -34.09 9.88
CA HIS A 314 -1.17 -34.74 10.95
C HIS A 314 -2.08 -35.84 10.41
N GLU A 315 -2.32 -36.87 11.22
CA GLU A 315 -3.32 -37.89 10.97
C GLU A 315 -4.70 -37.22 10.80
N GLY A 316 -5.37 -37.52 9.67
CA GLY A 316 -6.66 -36.91 9.33
C GLY A 316 -6.57 -35.62 8.51
N GLY A 317 -5.36 -35.12 8.24
CA GLY A 317 -5.09 -34.04 7.29
C GLY A 317 -5.69 -32.68 7.68
N PRO A 318 -5.87 -31.76 6.71
CA PRO A 318 -6.24 -30.37 6.99
C PRO A 318 -7.60 -30.22 7.68
N ARG A 319 -8.54 -31.15 7.45
CA ARG A 319 -9.83 -31.13 8.14
C ARG A 319 -9.68 -31.41 9.64
N ALA A 320 -8.78 -32.32 10.02
CA ALA A 320 -8.52 -32.64 11.42
C ALA A 320 -7.86 -31.46 12.15
N GLU A 321 -6.94 -30.77 11.48
CA GLU A 321 -6.32 -29.53 11.97
C GLU A 321 -7.37 -28.45 12.25
N ALA A 322 -8.27 -28.19 11.29
CA ALA A 322 -9.37 -27.24 11.49
C ALA A 322 -10.35 -27.67 12.60
N GLN A 323 -10.55 -28.98 12.79
CA GLN A 323 -11.38 -29.48 13.90
C GLN A 323 -10.72 -29.24 15.26
N ALA A 324 -9.41 -29.44 15.38
CA ALA A 324 -8.68 -29.15 16.62
C ALA A 324 -8.78 -27.66 17.00
N ILE A 325 -8.72 -26.77 16.01
CA ILE A 325 -8.96 -25.34 16.21
C ILE A 325 -10.40 -25.07 16.64
N ALA A 326 -11.40 -25.69 16.01
CA ALA A 326 -12.81 -25.53 16.40
C ALA A 326 -13.05 -25.95 17.87
N ASP A 327 -12.47 -27.09 18.27
CA ASP A 327 -12.61 -27.63 19.62
C ASP A 327 -11.96 -26.69 20.65
N ARG A 328 -10.75 -26.20 20.38
CA ARG A 328 -10.06 -25.27 21.27
C ARG A 328 -10.74 -23.91 21.32
N LEU A 329 -11.23 -23.40 20.20
CA LEU A 329 -11.95 -22.13 20.12
C LEU A 329 -13.22 -22.14 21.00
N ALA A 330 -13.93 -23.27 21.06
CA ALA A 330 -15.10 -23.45 21.93
C ALA A 330 -14.76 -23.42 23.43
N GLU A 331 -13.49 -23.61 23.81
CA GLU A 331 -13.00 -23.44 25.17
C GLU A 331 -12.60 -21.98 25.46
N LEU A 332 -12.22 -21.23 24.44
CA LEU A 332 -11.77 -19.83 24.54
C LEU A 332 -12.92 -18.82 24.48
N THR A 333 -13.99 -19.11 23.74
CA THR A 333 -15.13 -18.19 23.58
C THR A 333 -16.47 -18.91 23.39
N ASP A 334 -17.59 -18.22 23.65
CA ASP A 334 -18.94 -18.80 23.53
C ASP A 334 -19.39 -18.88 22.06
N LEU A 335 -19.35 -20.08 21.50
CA LEU A 335 -19.79 -20.36 20.14
C LEU A 335 -21.28 -20.75 20.03
N SER A 336 -22.07 -20.67 21.11
CA SER A 336 -23.47 -21.15 21.10
C SER A 336 -24.39 -20.43 20.11
N ARG A 337 -24.00 -19.24 19.65
CA ARG A 337 -24.68 -18.44 18.63
C ARG A 337 -24.04 -18.51 17.24
N TRP A 338 -22.97 -19.28 17.11
CA TRP A 338 -22.26 -19.49 15.86
C TRP A 338 -22.60 -20.88 15.30
N GLU A 339 -23.10 -20.93 14.07
CA GLU A 339 -23.18 -22.18 13.31
C GLU A 339 -21.77 -22.51 12.80
N VAL A 340 -21.10 -23.43 13.50
CA VAL A 340 -19.71 -23.81 13.18
C VAL A 340 -19.68 -24.94 12.16
N ALA A 341 -18.98 -24.70 11.05
CA ALA A 341 -18.66 -25.69 10.03
C ALA A 341 -17.15 -25.86 9.91
N VAL A 342 -16.70 -27.09 9.67
CA VAL A 342 -15.27 -27.43 9.53
C VAL A 342 -15.04 -28.13 8.20
N SER A 343 -13.98 -27.74 7.50
CA SER A 343 -13.55 -28.33 6.23
C SER A 343 -12.02 -28.37 6.11
N GLY A 344 -11.50 -29.01 5.07
CA GLY A 344 -10.07 -29.06 4.78
C GLY A 344 -9.83 -29.12 3.28
N VAL A 345 -8.78 -28.45 2.83
CA VAL A 345 -8.39 -28.33 1.42
C VAL A 345 -6.94 -28.75 1.26
N GLU A 346 -6.70 -29.63 0.30
CA GLU A 346 -5.37 -30.03 -0.17
C GLU A 346 -5.12 -29.44 -1.56
N ASP A 347 -3.86 -29.09 -1.86
CA ASP A 347 -3.27 -28.93 -3.20
C ASP A 347 -3.97 -27.99 -4.22
N SER A 348 -4.98 -27.18 -3.84
CA SER A 348 -5.88 -26.53 -4.83
C SER A 348 -6.27 -25.08 -4.57
N GLN A 349 -5.88 -24.49 -3.44
CA GLN A 349 -6.21 -23.09 -3.08
C GLN A 349 -5.05 -22.41 -2.33
N GLU A 350 -3.90 -22.32 -3.01
CA GLU A 350 -2.77 -21.56 -2.52
C GLU A 350 -3.13 -20.07 -2.46
N ARG A 351 -2.92 -19.47 -1.29
CA ARG A 351 -3.08 -18.03 -1.09
C ARG A 351 -1.96 -17.28 -1.80
N ASN A 352 -0.76 -17.86 -1.79
CA ASN A 352 0.41 -17.35 -2.46
C ASN A 352 0.87 -18.37 -3.50
N VAL A 353 0.78 -18.01 -4.78
CA VAL A 353 1.23 -18.86 -5.89
C VAL A 353 2.72 -18.65 -6.17
N ASP A 354 3.40 -19.75 -6.50
CA ASP A 354 4.80 -19.73 -6.93
C ASP A 354 4.92 -19.20 -8.37
N TYR A 355 5.71 -18.14 -8.57
CA TYR A 355 6.03 -17.57 -9.89
C TYR A 355 7.36 -18.09 -10.48
N GLY A 356 7.84 -19.25 -10.03
CA GLY A 356 8.90 -20.02 -10.71
C GLY A 356 10.12 -20.37 -9.87
N ASP A 357 10.03 -20.32 -8.54
CA ASP A 357 11.04 -20.86 -7.63
C ASP A 357 10.43 -21.98 -6.76
N PRO A 358 10.50 -23.25 -7.22
CA PRO A 358 9.96 -24.39 -6.49
C PRO A 358 10.72 -24.69 -5.18
N ASP A 359 11.83 -24.00 -4.90
CA ASP A 359 12.62 -24.12 -3.68
C ASP A 359 12.28 -23.01 -2.64
N ASN A 360 11.21 -22.22 -2.87
CA ASN A 360 10.79 -21.20 -1.93
C ASN A 360 9.98 -21.78 -0.76
N ASP A 361 10.70 -22.31 0.24
CA ASP A 361 10.14 -22.86 1.48
C ASP A 361 9.20 -21.86 2.20
N LEU A 362 9.39 -20.55 2.03
CA LEU A 362 8.53 -19.52 2.65
C LEU A 362 7.07 -19.62 2.16
N LEU A 363 6.84 -19.93 0.88
CA LEU A 363 5.49 -20.07 0.34
C LEU A 363 4.74 -21.26 0.95
N PHE A 364 5.47 -22.33 1.28
CA PHE A 364 4.89 -23.47 2.00
C PHE A 364 4.31 -23.01 3.34
N TYR A 365 5.10 -22.30 4.16
CA TYR A 365 4.68 -21.89 5.49
C TYR A 365 3.42 -21.00 5.46
N TYR A 366 3.30 -20.07 4.49
CA TYR A 366 2.10 -19.20 4.39
C TYR A 366 0.87 -19.91 3.85
N ASN A 367 1.06 -20.92 3.02
CA ASN A 367 -0.06 -21.70 2.50
C ASN A 367 -0.52 -22.78 3.49
N TYR A 368 0.33 -23.19 4.44
CA TYR A 368 -0.04 -24.03 5.58
C TYR A 368 -0.71 -23.20 6.67
N ARG A 369 -2.04 -23.24 6.73
CA ARG A 369 -2.84 -22.32 7.56
C ARG A 369 -4.20 -22.89 7.91
N VAL A 370 -4.83 -22.33 8.93
CA VAL A 370 -6.26 -22.47 9.18
C VAL A 370 -6.93 -21.12 8.91
N GLU A 371 -7.94 -21.12 8.06
CA GLU A 371 -8.71 -19.93 7.69
C GLU A 371 -10.10 -19.99 8.30
N ALA A 372 -10.48 -18.94 9.03
CA ALA A 372 -11.75 -18.80 9.71
C ALA A 372 -12.55 -17.69 9.04
N ARG A 373 -13.64 -18.04 8.35
CA ARG A 373 -14.59 -17.08 7.78
C ARG A 373 -15.81 -16.97 8.69
N ALA A 374 -15.91 -15.86 9.41
CA ALA A 374 -17.06 -15.50 10.23
C ALA A 374 -18.00 -14.59 9.41
N THR A 375 -19.26 -14.99 9.24
CA THR A 375 -20.31 -14.17 8.62
C THR A 375 -21.34 -13.82 9.68
N PRO A 376 -21.32 -12.59 10.21
CA PRO A 376 -22.27 -12.15 11.22
C PRO A 376 -23.72 -12.19 10.71
N GLU A 377 -24.68 -12.48 11.60
CA GLU A 377 -26.10 -12.38 11.26
C GLU A 377 -26.54 -10.90 11.11
N ASP A 378 -25.99 -10.01 11.93
CA ASP A 378 -26.17 -8.56 11.83
C ASP A 378 -24.79 -7.86 11.75
N PRO A 379 -24.28 -7.55 10.55
CA PRO A 379 -22.98 -6.87 10.42
C PRO A 379 -22.95 -5.48 11.05
N ALA A 380 -24.10 -4.80 11.18
CA ALA A 380 -24.18 -3.45 11.70
C ALA A 380 -24.10 -3.39 13.23
N GLU A 381 -24.27 -4.52 13.92
CA GLU A 381 -24.20 -4.59 15.38
C GLU A 381 -22.75 -4.58 15.92
N ARG A 382 -21.75 -4.64 15.01
CA ARG A 382 -20.33 -4.76 15.34
C ARG A 382 -19.99 -3.79 16.48
N VAL A 383 -19.68 -4.35 17.64
CA VAL A 383 -19.09 -3.60 18.73
C VAL A 383 -17.61 -3.43 18.39
N ALA A 384 -17.03 -2.26 18.66
CA ALA A 384 -15.59 -2.13 18.54
C ALA A 384 -14.94 -3.22 19.40
N ALA A 385 -14.26 -4.17 18.75
CA ALA A 385 -13.46 -5.16 19.47
C ALA A 385 -12.45 -4.37 20.29
N ASP A 386 -12.35 -4.69 21.58
CA ASP A 386 -11.32 -4.08 22.42
C ASP A 386 -9.97 -4.31 21.74
N VAL A 387 -9.32 -3.19 21.39
CA VAL A 387 -7.93 -3.20 20.96
C VAL A 387 -7.13 -3.72 22.16
N ALA A 388 -6.18 -4.62 21.92
CA ALA A 388 -5.36 -5.15 23.01
C ALA A 388 -4.81 -4.00 23.88
N GLU A 389 -4.97 -4.11 25.20
CA GLU A 389 -4.52 -3.06 26.14
C GLU A 389 -3.00 -2.88 26.09
N ASP A 390 -2.28 -3.96 25.77
CA ASP A 390 -0.84 -3.93 25.57
C ASP A 390 -0.52 -3.47 24.14
N GLU A 391 0.14 -2.32 24.03
CA GLU A 391 0.76 -1.92 22.77
C GLU A 391 1.87 -2.89 22.39
N LEU A 392 1.97 -3.15 21.09
CA LEU A 392 3.03 -3.98 20.54
C LEU A 392 4.40 -3.45 20.94
N GLY A 393 5.12 -4.29 21.69
CA GLY A 393 6.42 -3.98 22.25
C GLY A 393 7.42 -3.51 21.18
N LEU A 394 8.22 -2.52 21.56
CA LEU A 394 9.33 -2.04 20.74
C LEU A 394 10.56 -2.92 20.98
N GLY A 395 11.23 -3.28 19.89
CA GLY A 395 12.57 -3.87 19.97
C GLY A 395 13.54 -2.93 20.70
N THR A 396 14.51 -3.50 21.41
CA THR A 396 15.54 -2.70 22.09
C THR A 396 16.34 -1.91 21.06
N GLY A 397 16.44 -0.59 21.25
CA GLY A 397 17.24 0.28 20.39
C GLY A 397 16.54 0.70 19.09
N VAL A 398 15.25 0.40 18.93
CA VAL A 398 14.43 0.96 17.85
C VAL A 398 14.28 2.47 18.07
N PRO A 399 14.66 3.33 17.12
CA PRO A 399 14.46 4.78 17.22
C PRO A 399 12.98 5.15 17.28
N VAL A 400 12.64 6.09 18.16
CA VAL A 400 11.28 6.59 18.37
C VAL A 400 11.28 8.10 18.51
N ALA A 401 10.36 8.77 17.83
CA ALA A 401 10.08 10.19 17.98
C ALA A 401 8.61 10.49 17.63
N SER A 402 8.17 11.73 17.83
CA SER A 402 6.87 12.16 17.31
C SER A 402 6.91 12.31 15.78
N GLY A 403 5.76 12.22 15.12
CA GLY A 403 5.63 12.37 13.66
C GLY A 403 6.30 13.61 13.10
N ALA A 404 6.03 14.77 13.73
CA ALA A 404 6.56 16.07 13.32
C ALA A 404 8.03 16.32 13.70
N GLU A 405 8.53 15.65 14.75
CA GLU A 405 9.97 15.71 15.06
C GLU A 405 10.77 14.87 14.06
N GLY A 406 10.18 13.77 13.60
CA GLY A 406 10.88 12.76 12.82
C GLY A 406 11.97 12.06 13.62
N VAL A 407 12.57 11.04 13.01
CA VAL A 407 13.54 10.18 13.68
C VAL A 407 14.74 9.92 12.78
N ASP A 408 15.93 10.00 13.36
CA ASP A 408 17.16 9.61 12.70
C ASP A 408 17.34 8.09 12.79
N ILE A 409 17.62 7.48 11.64
CA ILE A 409 17.79 6.04 11.46
C ILE A 409 19.13 5.75 10.77
N GLU A 410 19.62 4.52 10.92
CA GLU A 410 20.78 4.02 10.20
C GLU A 410 20.41 2.68 9.55
N VAL A 411 20.55 2.60 8.23
CA VAL A 411 20.28 1.39 7.44
C VAL A 411 21.55 1.03 6.68
N GLU A 412 22.13 -0.13 6.98
CA GLU A 412 23.35 -0.61 6.34
C GLU A 412 24.51 0.43 6.36
N GLY A 413 24.59 1.23 7.44
CA GLY A 413 25.59 2.29 7.62
C GLY A 413 25.28 3.61 6.93
N VAL A 414 24.12 3.73 6.27
CA VAL A 414 23.60 4.98 5.71
C VAL A 414 22.67 5.64 6.72
N ARG A 415 22.96 6.89 7.07
CA ARG A 415 22.08 7.69 7.92
C ARG A 415 20.95 8.29 7.09
N ALA A 416 19.75 8.25 7.64
CA ALA A 416 18.59 8.92 7.08
C ALA A 416 17.73 9.52 8.19
N HIS A 417 16.88 10.45 7.81
CA HIS A 417 15.89 11.09 8.67
C HIS A 417 14.50 10.84 8.08
N LEU A 418 13.60 10.30 8.90
CA LEU A 418 12.24 9.91 8.52
C LEU A 418 11.23 10.73 9.33
N ALA A 419 10.26 11.37 8.67
CA ALA A 419 9.19 12.10 9.36
C ALA A 419 7.83 11.92 8.68
N LEU A 420 6.76 12.16 9.43
CA LEU A 420 5.38 12.15 8.96
C LEU A 420 4.58 13.16 9.80
N ASP A 421 4.35 14.34 9.25
CA ASP A 421 3.77 15.46 9.98
C ASP A 421 2.30 15.24 10.35
N GLU A 422 1.52 14.67 9.42
CA GLU A 422 0.09 14.42 9.59
C GLU A 422 -0.40 13.34 8.61
N VAL A 423 -1.61 12.84 8.86
CA VAL A 423 -2.37 12.04 7.90
C VAL A 423 -3.77 12.63 7.70
N VAL A 424 -4.28 12.54 6.48
CA VAL A 424 -5.60 13.06 6.11
C VAL A 424 -6.61 11.91 6.04
N ARG A 425 -7.70 12.02 6.79
CA ARG A 425 -8.82 11.09 6.76
C ARG A 425 -9.73 11.37 5.56
N VAL A 426 -9.93 10.33 4.75
CA VAL A 426 -10.86 10.32 3.62
C VAL A 426 -11.75 9.09 3.75
N GLY A 427 -12.97 9.29 4.25
CA GLY A 427 -13.88 8.16 4.53
C GLY A 427 -13.31 7.21 5.58
N GLU A 428 -13.15 5.95 5.22
CA GLU A 428 -12.58 4.89 6.09
C GLU A 428 -11.07 4.71 5.92
N PHE A 429 -10.40 5.67 5.27
CA PHE A 429 -8.99 5.60 4.90
C PHE A 429 -8.20 6.79 5.44
N LEU A 430 -6.90 6.59 5.59
CA LEU A 430 -5.91 7.62 5.94
C LEU A 430 -4.90 7.75 4.80
N VAL A 431 -4.63 8.97 4.38
CA VAL A 431 -3.67 9.32 3.34
C VAL A 431 -2.51 10.07 3.98
N GLY A 432 -1.28 9.59 3.79
CA GLY A 432 -0.09 10.26 4.31
C GLY A 432 1.04 10.31 3.30
N THR A 433 2.01 11.19 3.57
CA THR A 433 3.24 11.29 2.79
C THR A 433 4.42 11.34 3.75
N VAL A 434 5.19 10.26 3.79
CA VAL A 434 6.38 10.16 4.64
C VAL A 434 7.51 10.91 3.95
N SER A 435 8.18 11.82 4.66
CA SER A 435 9.36 12.50 4.15
C SER A 435 10.62 11.75 4.56
N LEU A 436 11.55 11.57 3.63
CA LEU A 436 12.80 10.88 3.89
C LEU A 436 13.99 11.62 3.27
N SER A 437 14.98 11.96 4.09
CA SER A 437 16.26 12.48 3.63
C SER A 437 17.36 11.50 4.02
N ALA A 438 18.21 11.09 3.07
CA ALA A 438 19.30 10.15 3.35
C ALA A 438 20.65 10.73 2.92
N GLU A 439 21.73 10.41 3.63
CA GLU A 439 23.09 10.86 3.26
C GLU A 439 23.60 10.17 1.98
N GLN A 440 23.06 9.00 1.66
CA GLN A 440 23.40 8.14 0.52
C GLN A 440 22.16 7.37 0.07
N SER A 441 22.25 6.71 -1.09
CA SER A 441 21.14 5.87 -1.53
C SER A 441 20.84 4.73 -0.59
N LEU A 442 19.56 4.58 -0.24
CA LEU A 442 19.08 3.41 0.49
C LEU A 442 18.79 2.23 -0.46
N PRO A 443 19.04 0.99 0.00
CA PRO A 443 18.74 -0.22 -0.77
C PRO A 443 17.24 -0.51 -0.80
N ALA A 444 16.80 -1.32 -1.78
CA ALA A 444 15.42 -1.79 -1.89
C ALA A 444 14.88 -2.44 -0.60
N SER A 445 15.74 -3.17 0.10
CA SER A 445 15.45 -3.86 1.36
C SER A 445 14.96 -2.94 2.47
N ALA A 446 15.31 -1.64 2.44
CA ALA A 446 14.97 -0.66 3.47
C ALA A 446 13.46 -0.54 3.71
N PHE A 447 12.66 -0.74 2.66
CA PHE A 447 11.21 -0.55 2.68
C PHE A 447 10.40 -1.84 2.58
N LEU A 448 11.05 -2.99 2.64
CA LEU A 448 10.37 -4.28 2.65
C LEU A 448 9.97 -4.67 4.07
N LEU A 449 8.92 -5.48 4.15
CA LEU A 449 8.59 -6.19 5.38
C LEU A 449 9.70 -7.22 5.70
N PRO A 450 9.77 -7.73 6.95
CA PRO A 450 10.50 -8.97 7.20
C PRO A 450 9.99 -10.06 6.24
N ASP A 451 10.84 -11.05 5.93
CA ASP A 451 10.49 -12.12 4.96
C ASP A 451 9.12 -12.74 5.24
N SER A 452 8.76 -12.84 6.52
CA SER A 452 7.47 -13.38 6.89
C SER A 452 6.29 -12.56 6.40
N GLY A 453 6.30 -11.26 6.64
CA GLY A 453 5.28 -10.35 6.12
C GLY A 453 5.38 -10.15 4.61
N GLN A 454 6.60 -10.05 4.07
CA GLN A 454 6.80 -9.75 2.66
C GLN A 454 6.28 -10.87 1.76
N CYS A 455 6.61 -12.13 2.07
CA CYS A 455 6.12 -13.29 1.31
C CYS A 455 4.63 -13.52 1.51
N ALA A 456 4.10 -13.29 2.71
CA ALA A 456 2.69 -13.52 3.01
C ALA A 456 1.74 -12.56 2.26
N TYR A 457 2.12 -11.28 2.19
CA TYR A 457 1.18 -10.22 1.80
C TYR A 457 1.59 -9.53 0.51
N TRP A 458 2.89 -9.33 0.30
CA TRP A 458 3.46 -8.50 -0.76
C TRP A 458 4.40 -9.29 -1.66
N ASN A 459 4.07 -10.56 -1.91
CA ASN A 459 4.89 -11.44 -2.74
C ASN A 459 5.12 -10.80 -4.13
N GLY A 460 6.38 -10.71 -4.55
CA GLY A 460 6.77 -10.07 -5.81
C GLY A 460 6.76 -8.53 -5.83
N ARG A 461 6.40 -7.85 -4.72
CA ARG A 461 6.31 -6.37 -4.64
C ARG A 461 7.55 -5.70 -4.05
N ILE A 462 8.74 -6.09 -4.53
CA ILE A 462 10.03 -5.60 -4.03
C ILE A 462 10.35 -4.12 -4.37
N GLY A 463 9.55 -3.48 -5.22
CA GLY A 463 9.68 -2.07 -5.61
C GLY A 463 8.73 -1.12 -4.88
N HIS A 464 8.03 -1.59 -3.85
CA HIS A 464 7.01 -0.83 -3.12
C HIS A 464 7.47 -0.49 -1.68
N ALA A 465 6.94 0.60 -1.14
CA ALA A 465 7.10 0.94 0.27
C ALA A 465 6.20 0.07 1.17
N CYS A 466 6.61 -1.18 1.40
CA CYS A 466 5.78 -2.23 1.98
C CYS A 466 5.66 -2.19 3.52
N ASN A 467 6.66 -1.63 4.21
CA ASN A 467 6.79 -1.70 5.67
C ASN A 467 6.24 -0.49 6.43
N LEU A 468 5.55 0.42 5.75
CA LEU A 468 4.91 1.56 6.37
C LEU A 468 3.59 1.10 7.02
N THR A 469 3.63 0.60 8.25
CA THR A 469 2.42 0.07 8.92
C THR A 469 1.92 1.01 10.01
N LEU A 470 0.61 1.02 10.28
CA LEU A 470 0.07 1.73 11.44
C LEU A 470 -0.16 0.75 12.59
N LEU A 471 0.17 1.17 13.82
CA LEU A 471 -0.13 0.35 14.99
C LEU A 471 -1.58 0.44 15.42
N MET A 472 -2.07 -0.70 15.91
CA MET A 472 -3.37 -0.85 16.52
C MET A 472 -3.24 -1.86 17.67
N GLY A 473 -2.89 -1.36 18.86
CA GLY A 473 -2.60 -2.21 20.03
C GLY A 473 -1.42 -3.14 19.78
N ASP A 474 -1.68 -4.45 19.86
CA ASP A 474 -0.74 -5.54 19.60
C ASP A 474 -0.56 -5.90 18.11
N ALA A 475 -1.31 -5.24 17.24
CA ALA A 475 -1.38 -5.55 15.82
C ALA A 475 -0.92 -4.38 14.93
N ARG A 476 -0.71 -4.69 13.66
CA ARG A 476 -0.38 -3.72 12.60
C ARG A 476 -1.47 -3.69 11.55
N ARG A 477 -1.86 -2.49 11.13
CA ARG A 477 -2.58 -2.26 9.89
C ARG A 477 -1.55 -2.06 8.78
N LEU A 478 -1.61 -2.92 7.77
CA LEU A 478 -0.78 -2.74 6.59
C LEU A 478 -1.34 -1.61 5.71
N PRO A 479 -0.54 -1.01 4.81
CA PRO A 479 -1.08 -0.21 3.73
C PRO A 479 -2.20 -0.93 3.01
N VAL A 480 -3.20 -0.19 2.55
CA VAL A 480 -4.28 -0.78 1.77
C VAL A 480 -3.75 -1.31 0.45
N ALA A 481 -4.44 -2.30 -0.08
CA ALA A 481 -4.09 -2.89 -1.36
C ALA A 481 -5.32 -3.14 -2.20
N TYR A 482 -5.12 -3.51 -3.45
CA TYR A 482 -6.15 -4.12 -4.29
C TYR A 482 -5.53 -5.27 -5.06
N VAL A 483 -6.35 -6.24 -5.45
CA VAL A 483 -5.91 -7.31 -6.37
C VAL A 483 -5.95 -6.75 -7.78
N ASP A 484 -4.80 -6.63 -8.43
CA ASP A 484 -4.73 -6.10 -9.79
C ASP A 484 -5.19 -7.11 -10.86
N HIS A 485 -5.13 -6.69 -12.12
CA HIS A 485 -5.53 -7.48 -13.29
C HIS A 485 -4.70 -8.77 -13.50
N ILE A 486 -3.53 -8.93 -12.86
CA ILE A 486 -2.76 -10.18 -12.87
C ILE A 486 -3.00 -11.04 -11.62
N GLY A 487 -3.95 -10.65 -10.76
CA GLY A 487 -4.31 -11.39 -9.56
C GLY A 487 -3.33 -11.21 -8.41
N LEU A 488 -2.46 -10.19 -8.46
CA LEU A 488 -1.50 -9.91 -7.41
C LEU A 488 -2.00 -8.79 -6.49
N ASN A 489 -1.76 -8.93 -5.19
CA ASN A 489 -1.96 -7.85 -4.23
C ASN A 489 -0.99 -6.70 -4.53
N THR A 490 -1.55 -5.51 -4.75
CA THR A 490 -0.80 -4.28 -5.03
C THR A 490 -1.04 -3.30 -3.89
N PRO A 491 -0.04 -3.04 -3.03
CA PRO A 491 -0.18 -2.03 -1.99
C PRO A 491 -0.22 -0.63 -2.62
N VAL A 492 -1.09 0.23 -2.09
CA VAL A 492 -1.22 1.64 -2.47
C VAL A 492 -0.18 2.45 -1.70
N THR A 493 1.08 2.25 -2.10
CA THR A 493 2.26 2.84 -1.49
C THR A 493 3.19 3.36 -2.57
N ASN A 494 4.17 4.19 -2.17
CA ASN A 494 5.17 4.69 -3.09
C ASN A 494 5.86 3.53 -3.80
N THR A 495 6.11 3.72 -5.09
CA THR A 495 6.84 2.77 -5.92
C THR A 495 8.12 3.39 -6.43
N TRP A 496 9.11 2.53 -6.64
CA TRP A 496 10.38 2.91 -7.22
C TRP A 496 10.69 2.05 -8.44
N GLY A 497 11.42 2.65 -9.37
CA GLY A 497 11.86 1.96 -10.57
C GLY A 497 12.85 0.83 -10.29
N ALA A 498 13.10 0.01 -11.31
CA ALA A 498 13.98 -1.17 -11.24
C ALA A 498 15.48 -0.85 -11.02
N SER A 499 15.86 0.42 -10.85
CA SER A 499 17.25 0.87 -10.69
C SER A 499 17.88 0.51 -9.34
N GLY A 500 17.09 0.00 -8.38
CA GLY A 500 17.57 -0.57 -7.11
C GLY A 500 18.09 0.44 -6.08
N ALA A 501 18.26 1.70 -6.48
CA ALA A 501 18.45 2.85 -5.62
C ALA A 501 17.07 3.51 -5.39
N LEU A 502 16.56 3.44 -4.17
CA LEU A 502 15.20 3.93 -3.89
C LEU A 502 15.16 5.42 -3.53
N VAL A 503 16.21 5.95 -2.93
CA VAL A 503 16.17 7.25 -2.26
C VAL A 503 17.47 7.98 -2.54
N PRO A 504 17.49 9.07 -3.32
CA PRO A 504 18.72 9.79 -3.58
C PRO A 504 19.26 10.54 -2.35
N SER A 505 20.53 10.92 -2.40
CA SER A 505 21.34 11.30 -1.24
C SER A 505 21.34 12.79 -0.87
N ASP A 506 20.66 13.60 -1.67
CA ASP A 506 20.87 15.04 -1.76
C ASP A 506 19.58 15.85 -1.71
N TRP A 507 18.42 15.20 -1.60
CA TRP A 507 17.13 15.86 -1.41
C TRP A 507 16.18 15.02 -0.54
N THR A 508 15.05 15.61 -0.16
CA THR A 508 14.01 14.91 0.59
C THR A 508 13.04 14.24 -0.36
N THR A 509 12.89 12.92 -0.25
CA THR A 509 11.94 12.14 -1.04
C THR A 509 10.59 12.08 -0.33
N SER A 510 9.53 12.36 -1.07
CA SER A 510 8.13 12.18 -0.64
C SER A 510 7.69 10.73 -0.88
N ILE A 511 7.20 10.04 0.15
CA ILE A 511 6.80 8.62 0.08
C ILE A 511 5.31 8.54 0.44
N PRO A 512 4.40 8.71 -0.54
CA PRO A 512 2.96 8.60 -0.31
C PRO A 512 2.53 7.18 0.03
N VAL A 513 1.46 7.06 0.80
CA VAL A 513 0.88 5.80 1.26
C VAL A 513 -0.56 6.00 1.73
N VAL A 514 -1.39 4.97 1.54
CA VAL A 514 -2.78 4.93 2.03
C VAL A 514 -2.95 3.76 3.00
N TRP A 515 -3.63 4.00 4.11
CA TRP A 515 -3.96 3.02 5.15
C TRP A 515 -5.47 2.94 5.39
N PRO A 516 -5.98 1.84 5.96
CA PRO A 516 -7.28 1.88 6.62
C PRO A 516 -7.22 2.80 7.84
N ASP A 517 -8.31 3.49 8.13
CA ASP A 517 -8.44 4.27 9.36
C ASP A 517 -8.46 3.35 10.60
N VAL A 518 -7.82 3.83 11.66
CA VAL A 518 -7.69 3.15 12.95
C VAL A 518 -8.63 3.76 14.01
N GLY A 519 -9.36 4.83 13.70
CA GLY A 519 -10.48 5.33 14.51
C GLY A 519 -10.11 6.31 15.64
N GLY A 520 -9.03 7.07 15.50
CA GLY A 520 -8.58 8.07 16.48
C GLY A 520 -8.12 9.39 15.87
N ASP A 521 -7.80 10.38 16.71
CA ASP A 521 -7.30 11.69 16.28
C ASP A 521 -5.78 11.72 16.09
N THR A 522 -5.11 10.63 16.45
CA THR A 522 -3.68 10.43 16.22
C THR A 522 -3.40 8.99 15.81
N VAL A 523 -2.34 8.78 15.03
CA VAL A 523 -1.83 7.45 14.67
C VAL A 523 -0.36 7.30 15.04
N THR A 524 0.08 6.04 15.07
CA THR A 524 1.49 5.67 15.23
C THR A 524 1.94 4.88 14.02
N LEU A 525 2.91 5.41 13.28
CA LEU A 525 3.58 4.71 12.19
C LEU A 525 4.68 3.82 12.78
N ASP A 526 4.63 2.53 12.47
CA ASP A 526 5.59 1.52 12.90
C ASP A 526 6.21 0.87 11.68
N LEU A 527 7.54 0.96 11.59
CA LEU A 527 8.34 0.24 10.63
C LEU A 527 8.95 -0.95 11.40
N PRO A 528 8.49 -2.19 11.15
CA PRO A 528 8.75 -3.34 12.03
C PRO A 528 10.20 -3.82 12.07
N GLY A 529 11.04 -3.43 11.11
CA GLY A 529 12.38 -4.00 10.96
C GLY A 529 12.34 -5.50 10.63
N GLY A 530 13.33 -6.25 11.12
CA GLY A 530 13.46 -7.70 10.93
C GLY A 530 14.16 -8.10 9.62
N PRO A 531 14.95 -9.18 9.59
CA PRO A 531 15.68 -9.54 8.37
C PRO A 531 14.72 -9.85 7.21
N ASN A 532 15.12 -9.47 6.00
CA ASN A 532 14.51 -9.93 4.76
C ASN A 532 15.57 -10.44 3.77
N ALA A 533 15.14 -11.13 2.72
CA ALA A 533 15.98 -11.78 1.73
C ALA A 533 16.92 -10.81 0.99
N LEU A 534 16.59 -9.51 0.97
CA LEU A 534 17.38 -8.48 0.29
C LEU A 534 18.27 -7.66 1.23
N GLY A 535 18.11 -7.73 2.55
CA GLY A 535 18.93 -6.99 3.50
C GLY A 535 18.19 -6.58 4.78
N GLN A 536 18.57 -5.43 5.33
CA GLN A 536 17.97 -4.88 6.55
C GLN A 536 16.94 -3.79 6.23
N PRO A 537 15.65 -3.99 6.57
CA PRO A 537 14.64 -2.95 6.49
C PRO A 537 14.79 -1.93 7.62
N ILE A 538 14.14 -0.79 7.44
CA ILE A 538 14.04 0.24 8.46
C ILE A 538 13.27 -0.32 9.66
N ALA A 539 13.80 -0.07 10.85
CA ALA A 539 13.12 -0.26 12.13
C ALA A 539 13.01 1.10 12.81
N ALA A 540 11.78 1.61 12.97
CA ALA A 540 11.53 2.92 13.58
C ALA A 540 10.06 3.06 13.99
N ARG A 541 9.76 3.98 14.90
CA ARG A 541 8.39 4.35 15.26
C ARG A 541 8.22 5.87 15.30
N LEU A 542 7.18 6.36 14.63
CA LEU A 542 6.74 7.75 14.74
C LEU A 542 5.38 7.77 15.45
N THR A 543 5.33 8.42 16.62
CA THR A 543 4.13 8.50 17.46
C THR A 543 3.42 9.85 17.29
N ASP A 544 2.21 9.95 17.84
CA ASP A 544 1.48 11.23 17.97
C ASP A 544 1.27 11.96 16.63
N ILE A 545 1.16 11.21 15.53
CA ILE A 545 0.91 11.79 14.20
C ILE A 545 -0.56 12.22 14.16
N PRO A 546 -0.88 13.51 14.01
CA PRO A 546 -2.25 13.99 13.96
C PRO A 546 -3.00 13.45 12.75
N VAL A 547 -4.29 13.12 12.96
CA VAL A 547 -5.26 12.84 11.91
C VAL A 547 -6.11 14.08 11.69
N VAL A 548 -6.19 14.55 10.44
CA VAL A 548 -7.03 15.68 10.03
C VAL A 548 -8.07 15.21 9.02
N ASP A 549 -9.26 15.78 9.01
CA ASP A 549 -10.28 15.43 8.02
C ASP A 549 -10.06 16.22 6.71
N ALA A 550 -10.33 15.58 5.56
CA ALA A 550 -10.21 16.18 4.23
C ALA A 550 -11.17 17.33 3.94
#